data_AF-A0A0Q9SLE0-F1
#
_entry.id   AF-A0A0Q9SLE0-F1
#
_cell.length_a   1.000
_cell.length_b   1.000
_cell.length_c   1.000
_cell.angle_alpha   90.00
_cell.angle_beta   90.00
_cell.angle_gamma   90.00
#
_symmetry.space_group_name_H-M   'P 1'
#
loop_
_entity.id
_entity.type
_entity.pdbx_description
1 polymer ?
#
loop_
_entity_poly.entity_id
_entity_poly.type
_entity_poly.pdbx_seq_one_letter_code
_entity_poly.pdbx_strand_id
1 'polypeptide(L)' 'MTTDPRAGADLTDDALQNEIELVGDLVVAASASERPLTEDEIDEALGIERGHQKSPEDAQGVAHPHRAGKRLNA' A
#
# COMPACT_ATOMS: atom_id res chain seq x y z
N MET A 1 -8.22 13.99 0.30
CA MET A 1 -7.14 13.01 0.17
C MET A 1 -6.80 12.53 1.58
N THR A 2 -7.38 11.43 2.01
CA THR A 2 -7.04 10.77 3.29
C THR A 2 -5.95 9.76 2.99
N THR A 3 -4.69 10.11 3.27
CA THR A 3 -3.57 9.17 3.23
C THR A 3 -3.75 8.16 4.36
N ASP A 4 -3.67 6.86 4.05
CA ASP A 4 -3.75 5.81 5.07
C ASP A 4 -2.49 5.88 5.95
N PRO A 5 -2.62 6.08 7.28
CA PRO A 5 -1.47 6.21 8.19
C PRO A 5 -0.67 4.91 8.36
N ARG A 6 -1.13 3.78 7.79
CA ARG A 6 -0.48 2.46 7.85
C ARG A 6 0.39 2.16 6.65
N ALA A 7 0.36 3.00 5.61
CA ALA A 7 1.11 2.76 4.36
C ALA A 7 2.64 2.65 4.55
N GLY A 8 3.19 3.08 5.70
CA GLY A 8 4.63 3.01 5.99
C GLY A 8 4.99 2.27 7.28
N ALA A 9 4.06 1.55 7.91
CA ALA A 9 4.27 1.03 9.27
C ALA A 9 5.25 -0.17 9.34
N ASP A 10 5.49 -0.90 8.24
CA ASP A 10 6.31 -2.12 8.19
C ASP A 10 7.45 -2.06 7.14
N LEU A 11 7.88 -0.86 6.72
CA LEU A 11 8.97 -0.70 5.77
C LEU A 11 10.32 -0.77 6.49
N THR A 12 10.97 -1.94 6.52
CA THR A 12 12.41 -2.07 6.83
C THR A 12 13.22 -1.27 5.79
N ASP A 13 14.43 -0.79 6.11
CA ASP A 13 15.22 0.12 5.24
C ASP A 13 15.22 -0.27 3.73
N ASP A 14 15.36 -1.55 3.37
CA ASP A 14 15.32 -2.01 1.97
C ASP A 14 13.91 -1.97 1.35
N ALA A 15 12.88 -2.35 2.11
CA ALA A 15 11.49 -2.26 1.67
C ALA A 15 11.06 -0.79 1.52
N LEU A 16 11.53 0.08 2.44
CA LEU A 16 11.33 1.52 2.37
C LEU A 16 12.00 2.12 1.14
N GLN A 17 13.24 1.70 0.85
CA GLN A 17 13.98 2.15 -0.32
C GLN A 17 13.24 1.78 -1.62
N ASN A 18 12.73 0.55 -1.71
CA ASN A 18 11.94 0.10 -2.86
C ASN A 18 10.65 0.93 -3.03
N GLU A 19 9.95 1.24 -1.93
CA GLU A 19 8.75 2.09 -1.98
C GLU A 19 9.07 3.53 -2.43
N ILE A 20 10.18 4.09 -1.95
CA ILE A 20 10.65 5.43 -2.37
C ILE A 20 10.94 5.45 -3.87
N GLU A 21 11.62 4.42 -4.39
CA GLU A 21 11.91 4.29 -5.82
C GLU A 21 10.63 4.19 -6.64
N LEU A 22 9.69 3.34 -6.21
CA LEU A 22 8.40 3.15 -6.86
C LEU A 22 7.57 4.46 -6.91
N VAL A 23 7.46 5.17 -5.78
CA VAL A 23 6.76 6.46 -5.72
C VAL A 23 7.48 7.52 -6.55
N GLY A 24 8.81 7.50 -6.55
CA GLY A 24 9.64 8.37 -7.37
C GLY A 24 9.33 8.22 -8.86
N ASP A 25 9.31 6.99 -9.35
CA ASP A 25 9.01 6.67 -10.75
C ASP A 25 7.59 7.13 -11.13
N LEU A 26 6.60 6.91 -10.26
CA LEU A 26 5.23 7.37 -10.48
C LEU A 26 5.13 8.91 -10.56
N VAL A 27 5.84 9.64 -9.68
CA VAL A 27 5.87 11.10 -9.69
C VAL A 27 6.52 11.64 -10.95
N VAL A 28 7.60 11.01 -11.43
CA VAL A 28 8.26 11.38 -12.69
C VAL A 28 7.30 11.18 -13.86
N ALA A 29 6.61 10.04 -13.94
CA ALA A 29 5.63 9.76 -14.98
C ALA A 29 4.48 10.79 -14.97
N ALA A 30 3.95 11.11 -13.78
CA ALA A 30 2.89 12.10 -13.63
C ALA A 30 3.36 13.52 -14.01
N SER A 31 4.59 13.88 -13.68
CA SER A 31 5.15 15.21 -13.99
C SER A 31 5.48 15.39 -15.47
N ALA A 32 5.76 14.30 -16.18
CA ALA A 32 5.99 14.31 -17.62
C ALA A 32 4.68 14.37 -18.43
N SER A 33 3.53 14.09 -17.81
CA SER A 33 2.22 14.14 -18.44
C SER A 33 1.59 15.54 -18.34
N GLU A 34 1.05 16.03 -19.46
CA GLU A 34 0.29 17.30 -19.48
C GLU A 34 -1.11 17.18 -18.85
N ARG A 35 -1.53 15.96 -18.51
CA ARG A 35 -2.86 15.63 -17.99
C ARG A 35 -2.76 14.61 -16.85
N PRO A 36 -3.79 14.47 -16.00
CA PRO A 36 -3.81 13.40 -15.00
C PRO A 36 -3.65 12.03 -15.65
N LEU A 37 -2.83 11.17 -15.04
CA LEU A 37 -2.67 9.79 -15.47
C LEU A 37 -3.98 9.01 -15.28
N THR A 38 -4.25 8.14 -16.23
CA THR A 38 -5.30 7.11 -16.16
C THR A 38 -4.83 5.94 -15.30
N GLU A 39 -5.76 5.12 -14.83
CA GLU A 39 -5.47 3.91 -14.04
C GLU A 39 -4.51 2.98 -14.79
N ASP A 40 -4.71 2.82 -16.10
CA ASP A 40 -3.87 2.06 -17.00
C ASP A 40 -2.41 2.56 -17.05
N GLU A 41 -2.23 3.88 -17.10
CA GLU A 41 -0.91 4.52 -17.14
C GLU A 41 -0.23 4.46 -15.76
N ILE A 42 -1.01 4.47 -14.67
CA ILE A 42 -0.51 4.26 -13.31
C ILE A 42 -0.04 2.81 -13.14
N ASP A 43 -0.85 1.83 -13.55
CA ASP A 43 -0.50 0.41 -13.50
C ASP A 43 0.81 0.14 -14.28
N GLU A 44 0.95 0.73 -15.46
CA GLU A 44 2.19 0.63 -16.25
C GLU A 44 3.39 1.23 -15.52
N ALA A 45 3.25 2.43 -14.95
CA ALA A 45 4.31 3.08 -14.17
C ALA A 45 4.71 2.30 -12.92
N LEU A 46 3.75 1.56 -12.33
CA LEU A 46 3.98 0.68 -11.18
C LEU A 46 4.43 -0.73 -11.58
N GLY A 47 4.52 -1.04 -12.87
CA GLY A 47 4.87 -2.38 -13.36
C GLY A 47 3.82 -3.46 -13.06
N ILE A 48 2.57 -3.07 -12.86
CA ILE A 48 1.45 -3.97 -12.56
C ILE A 48 0.98 -4.61 -13.87
N GLU A 49 1.33 -5.88 -14.08
CA GLU A 49 0.72 -6.68 -15.15
C GLU A 49 -0.75 -6.96 -14.78
N ARG A 50 -1.70 -6.40 -15.54
CA ARG A 50 -3.13 -6.69 -15.36
C ARG A 50 -3.46 -8.12 -15.78
N GLY A 51 -3.12 -9.06 -14.91
CA GLY A 51 -3.34 -10.49 -15.08
C GLY A 51 -2.78 -11.28 -13.90
N HIS A 52 -3.59 -11.44 -12.83
CA HIS A 52 -3.30 -12.24 -11.63
C HIS A 52 -2.27 -11.53 -10.73
N GLN A 53 -2.57 -11.10 -9.49
CA GLN A 53 -3.05 -11.95 -8.39
C GLN A 53 -3.85 -11.08 -7.40
N LYS A 54 -5.05 -11.52 -7.02
CA LYS A 54 -5.63 -11.08 -5.75
C LYS A 54 -4.69 -11.60 -4.67
N SER A 55 -3.98 -10.71 -3.99
CA SER A 55 -3.20 -11.11 -2.84
C SER A 55 -4.14 -11.71 -1.79
N PRO A 56 -3.82 -12.86 -1.17
CA PRO A 56 -4.70 -13.52 -0.19
C PRO A 56 -4.90 -12.70 1.10
N GLU A 57 -4.28 -11.52 1.20
CA GLU A 57 -4.45 -10.56 2.29
C GLU A 57 -5.78 -9.80 2.23
N ASP A 58 -6.36 -9.57 1.05
CA ASP A 58 -7.71 -8.97 0.91
C ASP A 58 -8.83 -9.89 1.46
N ALA A 59 -8.56 -11.18 1.61
CA ALA A 59 -9.50 -12.15 2.17
C ALA A 59 -9.48 -12.18 3.71
N GLN A 60 -8.52 -11.53 4.36
CA GLN A 60 -8.39 -11.50 5.81
C GLN A 60 -8.85 -10.15 6.34
N GLY A 61 -10.18 -10.00 6.44
CA GLY A 61 -10.76 -9.12 7.45
C GLY A 61 -10.24 -9.55 8.82
N VAL A 62 -9.13 -8.95 9.24
CA VAL A 62 -8.48 -9.18 10.53
C VAL A 62 -9.45 -8.77 11.63
N ALA A 63 -10.23 -9.73 12.09
CA ALA A 63 -10.88 -9.68 13.39
C ALA A 63 -9.78 -9.65 14.44
N HIS A 64 -9.29 -8.46 14.78
CA HIS A 64 -8.45 -8.24 15.95
C HIS A 64 -9.23 -8.73 17.19
N PRO A 65 -8.78 -9.79 17.89
CA PRO A 65 -9.40 -10.14 19.14
C PRO A 65 -9.03 -9.08 20.17
N HIS A 66 -10.01 -8.24 20.53
CA HIS A 66 -9.91 -7.34 21.66
C HIS A 66 -9.50 -8.14 22.90
N ARG A 67 -8.32 -7.81 23.41
CA ARG A 67 -7.72 -8.30 24.66
C ARG A 67 -8.78 -8.33 25.76
N ALA A 68 -9.30 -9.52 26.07
CA ALA A 68 -10.24 -9.75 27.15
C ALA A 68 -9.54 -9.42 28.48
N GLY A 69 -9.97 -8.32 29.11
CA GLY A 69 -9.51 -7.93 30.44
C GLY A 69 -9.83 -9.04 31.44
N LYS A 70 -8.80 -9.68 31.98
CA LYS A 70 -8.96 -10.51 33.19
C LYS A 70 -9.35 -9.58 34.33
N ARG A 71 -10.62 -9.62 34.73
CA ARG A 71 -11.10 -9.12 36.01
C ARG A 71 -10.39 -9.90 37.11
N LEU A 72 -9.50 -9.23 37.86
CA LEU A 72 -8.97 -9.74 39.11
C LEU A 72 -10.06 -9.58 40.18
N ASN A 73 -10.59 -10.71 40.66
CA ASN A 73 -11.34 -10.76 41.91
C ASN A 73 -10.34 -11.08 43.02
N ALA A 74 -10.24 -10.20 44.02
CA ALA A 74 -9.72 -10.49 45.36
C ALA A 74 -10.51 -9.64 46.35
#